data_AF-A0A382Q0P2-F1
#
_entry.id   AF-A0A382Q0P2-F1
#
_cell.length_a   1.000
_cell.length_b   1.000
_cell.length_c   1.000
_cell.angle_alpha   90.00
_cell.angle_beta   90.00
_cell.angle_gamma   90.00
#
_symmetry.space_group_name_H-M   'P 1'
#
loop_
_entity.id
_entity.type
_entity.pdbx_description
1 polymer ?
#
loop_
_entity_poly.entity_id
_entity_poly.type
_entity_poly.pdbx_seq_one_letter_code
_entity_poly.pdbx_strand_id
1 'polypeptide(L)'
;IVVSMDSTNLPLGDQIDQFKSQLNFSSNMPEMEGTTLDIISGKMDLSSAIPSSDITYGNKLVINNLESSFPWDLKFYLYIPNFKPPSSGGDSVKIDEVLTTDNIINKTFELYGYTLEPEEPDTTLSSLVCSLAVIIPAQKATIPLGSESLGGFGMNLSFGSMFFESFDAYIYQELTADTLDIVGYPPEMTGIGFPGLEFEFEFEYSVSLPLGININMVGVSPSGEEIKSPLTIDLFPPETWPNVSTVKSIIRWNKLGSTTEIYAPHDSAEPDTTIITIPDQTSNEVSIVDFFAAMPLEAVAQVNAKIKGNATIRDKPGSIDGAFKLKLPFLVTMNAPA
;
A
#
# COMPACT_ATOMS: atom_id res chain seq x y z
N ILE A 1 9.41 -19.02 53.74
CA ILE A 1 9.39 -17.72 54.44
C ILE A 1 8.18 -16.94 53.95
N VAL A 2 7.43 -16.27 54.84
CA VAL A 2 6.35 -15.36 54.42
C VAL A 2 6.94 -13.97 54.23
N VAL A 3 6.77 -13.40 53.05
CA VAL A 3 7.24 -12.04 52.72
C VAL A 3 6.06 -11.17 52.31
N SER A 4 6.17 -9.88 52.57
CA SER A 4 5.27 -8.88 51.99
C SER A 4 5.96 -8.31 50.74
N MET A 5 5.22 -8.25 49.64
CA MET A 5 5.68 -7.76 48.35
C MET A 5 4.91 -6.49 48.01
N ASP A 6 5.64 -5.46 47.58
CA ASP A 6 5.04 -4.24 47.03
C ASP A 6 4.75 -4.42 45.53
N SER A 7 3.78 -3.66 45.05
CA SER A 7 3.41 -3.69 43.63
C SER A 7 4.60 -3.31 42.75
N THR A 8 5.05 -4.23 41.92
CA THR A 8 6.28 -4.06 41.13
C THR A 8 6.07 -4.57 39.70
N ASN A 9 6.43 -3.76 38.71
CA ASN A 9 6.41 -4.19 37.31
C ASN A 9 7.65 -5.07 37.03
N LEU A 10 7.45 -6.23 36.42
CA LEU A 10 8.55 -7.12 36.08
C LEU A 10 9.26 -6.58 34.83
N PRO A 11 10.60 -6.41 34.88
CA PRO A 11 11.35 -6.01 33.71
C PRO A 11 11.37 -7.18 32.71
N LEU A 12 10.61 -7.05 31.63
CA LEU A 12 10.59 -8.02 30.53
C LEU A 12 11.83 -7.89 29.61
N GLY A 13 12.60 -6.81 29.76
CA GLY A 13 13.82 -6.56 28.98
C GLY A 13 13.59 -6.69 27.48
N ASP A 14 14.58 -7.23 26.76
CA ASP A 14 14.54 -7.41 25.30
C ASP A 14 13.44 -8.37 24.82
N GLN A 15 12.80 -9.13 25.71
CA GLN A 15 11.73 -10.07 25.34
C GLN A 15 10.51 -9.33 24.78
N ILE A 16 10.23 -8.11 25.25
CA ILE A 16 9.13 -7.31 24.71
C ILE A 16 9.43 -6.81 23.29
N ASP A 17 10.70 -6.52 22.99
CA ASP A 17 11.11 -6.05 21.68
C ASP A 17 11.16 -7.20 20.66
N GLN A 18 11.60 -8.39 21.10
CA GLN A 18 11.47 -9.62 20.29
C GLN A 18 10.00 -9.99 20.02
N PHE A 19 9.13 -9.80 21.00
CA PHE A 19 7.70 -10.02 20.82
C PHE A 19 7.10 -9.01 19.82
N LYS A 20 7.44 -7.72 19.95
CA LYS A 20 6.98 -6.66 19.04
C LYS A 20 7.52 -6.82 17.62
N SER A 21 8.74 -7.33 17.44
CA SER A 21 9.29 -7.54 16.09
C SER A 21 8.51 -8.61 15.31
N GLN A 22 7.92 -9.59 15.98
CA GLN A 22 7.03 -10.58 15.35
C GLN A 22 5.68 -10.01 14.92
N LEU A 23 5.33 -8.82 15.41
CA LEU A 23 4.10 -8.09 15.06
C LEU A 23 4.30 -7.14 13.87
N ASN A 24 5.47 -7.18 13.23
CA ASN A 24 5.75 -6.38 12.05
C ASN A 24 5.14 -7.05 10.81
N PHE A 25 4.37 -6.28 10.03
CA PHE A 25 3.72 -6.77 8.82
C PHE A 25 4.67 -6.79 7.63
N SER A 26 5.62 -5.85 7.55
CA SER A 26 6.51 -5.72 6.39
C SER A 26 7.51 -6.87 6.26
N SER A 27 7.88 -7.52 7.37
CA SER A 27 8.74 -8.71 7.36
C SER A 27 8.02 -10.00 6.93
N ASN A 28 6.69 -9.98 6.85
CA ASN A 28 5.87 -11.18 6.59
C ASN A 28 5.01 -11.07 5.31
N MET A 29 5.05 -9.91 4.62
CA MET A 29 4.48 -9.82 3.28
C MET A 29 5.41 -10.50 2.27
N PRO A 30 4.88 -11.23 1.27
CA PRO A 30 5.71 -11.77 0.21
C PRO A 30 6.45 -10.61 -0.47
N GLU A 31 7.78 -10.74 -0.59
CA GLU A 31 8.59 -9.80 -1.37
C GLU A 31 8.08 -9.79 -2.81
N MET A 32 7.39 -8.73 -3.22
CA MET A 32 7.14 -8.44 -4.63
C MET A 32 8.21 -7.45 -5.08
N GLU A 33 9.11 -7.92 -5.92
CA GLU A 33 10.21 -7.10 -6.45
C GLU A 33 9.66 -5.78 -7.04
N GLY A 34 10.19 -4.65 -6.57
CA GLY A 34 9.77 -3.33 -7.00
C GLY A 34 8.39 -2.88 -6.52
N THR A 35 7.70 -3.59 -5.62
CA THR A 35 6.41 -3.15 -5.06
C THR A 35 6.43 -3.09 -3.53
N THR A 36 6.19 -1.92 -2.95
CA THR A 36 5.95 -1.76 -1.51
C THR A 36 4.48 -1.42 -1.24
N LEU A 37 3.97 -1.89 -0.10
CA LEU A 37 2.57 -1.70 0.30
C LEU A 37 2.51 -1.15 1.72
N ASP A 38 1.93 0.03 1.89
CA ASP A 38 1.66 0.63 3.19
C ASP A 38 0.17 0.55 3.49
N ILE A 39 -0.23 -0.35 4.39
CA ILE A 39 -1.65 -0.51 4.77
C ILE A 39 -2.10 0.73 5.55
N ILE A 40 -3.24 1.31 5.20
CA ILE A 40 -3.89 2.42 5.92
C ILE A 40 -4.95 1.87 6.86
N SER A 41 -5.79 0.96 6.38
CA SER A 41 -6.81 0.29 7.19
C SER A 41 -7.25 -1.02 6.53
N GLY A 42 -7.91 -1.91 7.27
CA GLY A 42 -8.47 -3.14 6.70
C GLY A 42 -9.70 -3.61 7.45
N LYS A 43 -10.78 -3.92 6.72
CA LYS A 43 -11.96 -4.58 7.30
C LYS A 43 -11.78 -6.10 7.19
N MET A 44 -11.77 -6.76 8.34
CA MET A 44 -11.61 -8.21 8.43
C MET A 44 -12.86 -8.90 7.92
N ASP A 45 -12.68 -9.91 7.08
CA ASP A 45 -13.78 -10.62 6.45
C ASP A 45 -14.67 -11.35 7.48
N LEU A 46 -15.93 -11.53 7.13
CA LEU A 46 -16.89 -12.28 7.94
C LEU A 46 -16.56 -13.77 7.86
N SER A 47 -16.79 -14.49 8.95
CA SER A 47 -16.49 -15.93 9.02
C SER A 47 -17.18 -16.75 7.92
N SER A 48 -18.36 -16.32 7.47
CA SER A 48 -19.11 -16.95 6.39
C SER A 48 -18.51 -16.79 4.99
N ALA A 49 -17.64 -15.81 4.78
CA ALA A 49 -17.00 -15.53 3.49
C ALA A 49 -15.66 -16.26 3.33
N ILE A 50 -15.09 -16.75 4.43
CA ILE A 50 -13.82 -17.48 4.45
C ILE A 50 -14.06 -18.96 4.12
N PRO A 51 -13.20 -19.61 3.29
CA PRO A 51 -13.31 -21.04 3.03
C PRO A 51 -13.35 -21.85 4.32
N SER A 52 -14.20 -22.89 4.38
CA SER A 52 -14.39 -23.69 5.60
C SER A 52 -13.12 -24.42 6.07
N SER A 53 -12.15 -24.65 5.19
CA SER A 53 -10.83 -25.17 5.54
C SER A 53 -10.03 -24.18 6.39
N ASP A 54 -10.20 -22.88 6.12
CA ASP A 54 -9.39 -21.81 6.67
C ASP A 54 -10.07 -21.10 7.84
N ILE A 55 -11.40 -21.20 7.97
CA ILE A 55 -12.17 -20.60 9.09
C ILE A 55 -11.67 -21.02 10.48
N THR A 56 -11.06 -22.20 10.61
CA THR A 56 -10.51 -22.67 11.89
C THR A 56 -9.34 -21.79 12.36
N TYR A 57 -8.58 -21.24 11.40
CA TYR A 57 -7.37 -20.46 11.64
C TYR A 57 -7.45 -19.06 11.03
N GLY A 58 -8.54 -18.65 10.39
CA GLY A 58 -8.67 -17.35 9.74
C GLY A 58 -9.22 -16.30 10.69
N ASN A 59 -8.67 -15.09 10.67
CA ASN A 59 -9.08 -13.93 11.48
C ASN A 59 -9.24 -14.23 12.97
N LYS A 60 -8.24 -14.89 13.56
CA LYS A 60 -8.19 -15.16 15.01
C LYS A 60 -6.87 -14.75 15.61
N LEU A 61 -6.93 -14.32 16.87
CA LEU A 61 -5.77 -14.25 17.75
C LEU A 61 -6.01 -15.22 18.90
N VAL A 62 -5.08 -16.16 19.10
CA VAL A 62 -5.22 -17.21 20.10
C VAL A 62 -4.10 -17.12 21.12
N ILE A 63 -4.49 -17.07 22.38
CA ILE A 63 -3.61 -17.15 23.54
C ILE A 63 -3.90 -18.48 24.22
N ASN A 64 -2.89 -19.32 24.31
CA ASN A 64 -2.95 -20.60 24.99
C ASN A 64 -1.88 -20.70 26.07
N ASN A 65 -2.15 -21.49 27.10
CA ASN A 65 -1.21 -21.79 28.17
C ASN A 65 -0.68 -20.52 28.85
N LEU A 66 -1.51 -19.48 28.98
CA LEU A 66 -1.16 -18.31 29.79
C LEU A 66 -1.26 -18.71 31.26
N GLU A 67 -0.11 -18.92 31.89
CA GLU A 67 -0.04 -19.41 33.26
C GLU A 67 1.16 -18.84 34.02
N SER A 68 1.07 -18.89 35.34
CA SER A 68 2.17 -18.62 36.25
C SER A 68 2.34 -19.76 37.24
N SER A 69 3.57 -20.24 37.38
CA SER A 69 3.96 -21.21 38.42
C SER A 69 4.70 -20.58 39.59
N PHE A 70 4.74 -19.23 39.67
CA PHE A 70 5.28 -18.57 40.84
C PHE A 70 4.40 -18.84 42.07
N PRO A 71 4.97 -18.85 43.29
CA PRO A 71 4.21 -19.03 44.54
C PRO A 71 3.51 -17.73 44.99
N TRP A 72 3.25 -16.82 44.05
CA TRP A 72 2.56 -15.54 44.24
C TRP A 72 1.82 -15.16 42.96
N ASP A 73 0.82 -14.30 43.09
CA ASP A 73 -0.02 -13.89 41.97
C ASP A 73 0.75 -12.95 41.03
N LEU A 74 0.46 -13.01 39.73
CA LEU A 74 0.94 -12.07 38.72
C LEU A 74 -0.23 -11.43 38.00
N LYS A 75 -0.27 -10.10 37.90
CA LYS A 75 -1.19 -9.41 37.02
C LYS A 75 -0.61 -9.37 35.60
N PHE A 76 -1.31 -9.95 34.64
CA PHE A 76 -0.97 -9.94 33.23
C PHE A 76 -1.84 -8.94 32.47
N TYR A 77 -1.19 -8.08 31.70
CA TYR A 77 -1.83 -7.11 30.83
C TYR A 77 -1.34 -7.26 29.40
N LEU A 78 -2.25 -7.45 28.46
CA LEU A 78 -2.01 -7.38 27.03
C LEU A 78 -3.08 -6.50 26.40
N TYR A 79 -2.69 -5.61 25.50
CA TYR A 79 -3.62 -4.85 24.68
C TYR A 79 -3.04 -4.58 23.29
N ILE A 80 -3.80 -4.95 22.26
CA ILE A 80 -3.49 -4.68 20.85
C ILE A 80 -4.60 -3.78 20.31
N PRO A 81 -4.37 -2.46 20.27
CA PRO A 81 -5.44 -1.50 19.99
C PRO A 81 -5.81 -1.41 18.51
N ASN A 82 -4.97 -1.93 17.61
CA ASN A 82 -5.20 -1.85 16.16
C ASN A 82 -6.47 -2.57 15.71
N PHE A 83 -6.95 -3.57 16.46
CA PHE A 83 -8.18 -4.28 16.16
C PHE A 83 -9.38 -3.61 16.83
N LYS A 84 -10.12 -2.81 16.06
CA LYS A 84 -11.35 -2.15 16.49
C LYS A 84 -12.55 -3.09 16.31
N PRO A 85 -13.29 -3.43 17.37
CA PRO A 85 -14.48 -4.27 17.24
C PRO A 85 -15.58 -3.53 16.46
N PRO A 86 -16.42 -4.25 15.71
CA PRO A 86 -17.54 -3.64 15.02
C PRO A 86 -18.57 -3.10 16.01
N SER A 87 -19.33 -2.07 15.59
CA SER A 87 -20.37 -1.44 16.41
C SER A 87 -21.50 -2.40 16.83
N SER A 88 -21.66 -3.51 16.11
CA SER A 88 -22.60 -4.59 16.43
C SER A 88 -22.21 -5.43 17.65
N GLY A 89 -20.97 -5.30 18.15
CA GLY A 89 -20.45 -6.03 19.30
C GLY A 89 -19.05 -6.62 19.05
N GLY A 90 -18.38 -7.01 20.13
CA GLY A 90 -17.01 -7.54 20.11
C GLY A 90 -16.18 -6.95 21.23
N ASP A 91 -15.28 -7.75 21.80
CA ASP A 91 -14.38 -7.29 22.85
C ASP A 91 -13.14 -6.66 22.23
N SER A 92 -12.59 -5.62 22.86
CA SER A 92 -11.23 -5.19 22.55
C SER A 92 -10.25 -6.35 22.70
N VAL A 93 -9.20 -6.39 21.88
CA VAL A 93 -8.14 -7.40 21.98
C VAL A 93 -7.26 -7.08 23.20
N LYS A 94 -7.80 -7.41 24.38
CA LYS A 94 -7.29 -7.04 25.69
C LYS A 94 -7.40 -8.21 26.67
N ILE A 95 -6.34 -8.45 27.42
CA ILE A 95 -6.34 -9.28 28.63
C ILE A 95 -5.85 -8.41 29.79
N ASP A 96 -6.57 -8.47 30.91
CA ASP A 96 -6.26 -7.73 32.14
C ASP A 96 -6.67 -8.61 33.31
N GLU A 97 -5.85 -9.63 33.57
CA GLU A 97 -6.19 -10.76 34.43
C GLU A 97 -5.11 -10.98 35.51
N VAL A 98 -5.52 -11.54 36.64
CA VAL A 98 -4.59 -12.00 37.69
C VAL A 98 -4.38 -13.50 37.54
N LEU A 99 -3.13 -13.88 37.27
CA LEU A 99 -2.67 -15.25 37.19
C LEU A 99 -2.32 -15.74 38.60
N THR A 100 -2.95 -16.82 38.99
CA THR A 100 -2.66 -17.56 40.23
C THR A 100 -2.03 -18.90 39.87
N THR A 101 -1.32 -19.51 40.83
CA THR A 101 -0.81 -20.88 40.67
C THR A 101 -1.95 -21.83 40.27
N ASP A 102 -1.69 -22.75 39.34
CA ASP A 102 -2.61 -23.77 38.82
C ASP A 102 -3.81 -23.26 37.98
N ASN A 103 -3.84 -21.98 37.60
CA ASN A 103 -4.86 -21.45 36.70
C ASN A 103 -4.29 -21.17 35.30
N ILE A 104 -4.77 -21.93 34.31
CA ILE A 104 -4.40 -21.76 32.90
C ILE A 104 -5.48 -20.96 32.19
N ILE A 105 -5.09 -19.82 31.60
CA ILE A 105 -5.97 -19.01 30.77
C ILE A 105 -5.73 -19.36 29.30
N ASN A 106 -6.81 -19.76 28.62
CA ASN A 106 -6.86 -19.88 27.17
C ASN A 106 -7.92 -18.91 26.66
N LYS A 107 -7.54 -18.04 25.70
CA LYS A 107 -8.41 -17.01 25.15
C LYS A 107 -8.26 -16.95 23.64
N THR A 108 -9.38 -17.02 22.95
CA THR A 108 -9.46 -16.75 21.51
C THR A 108 -10.20 -15.44 21.30
N PHE A 109 -9.60 -14.54 20.54
CA PHE A 109 -10.24 -13.36 20.00
C PHE A 109 -10.65 -13.67 18.56
N GLU A 110 -11.96 -13.70 18.33
CA GLU A 110 -12.54 -13.85 16.99
C GLU A 110 -12.58 -12.47 16.35
N LEU A 111 -11.74 -12.23 15.33
CA LEU A 111 -11.52 -10.92 14.72
C LEU A 111 -12.38 -10.71 13.47
N TYR A 112 -13.35 -11.59 13.19
CA TYR A 112 -14.25 -11.44 12.04
C TYR A 112 -15.05 -10.14 12.12
N GLY A 113 -15.05 -9.37 11.04
CA GLY A 113 -15.74 -8.07 10.99
C GLY A 113 -15.09 -6.95 11.78
N TYR A 114 -13.93 -7.18 12.43
CA TYR A 114 -13.16 -6.11 13.06
C TYR A 114 -12.53 -5.20 11.99
N THR A 115 -12.20 -3.99 12.38
CA THR A 115 -11.39 -3.08 11.56
C THR A 115 -9.98 -3.02 12.12
N LEU A 116 -9.00 -3.25 11.24
CA LEU A 116 -7.58 -3.10 11.50
C LEU A 116 -7.17 -1.67 11.13
N GLU A 117 -6.68 -0.91 12.11
CA GLU A 117 -6.30 0.51 11.94
C GLU A 117 -4.99 0.82 12.66
N PRO A 118 -4.20 1.79 12.19
CA PRO A 118 -3.04 2.29 12.91
C PRO A 118 -3.46 2.99 14.21
N GLU A 119 -2.54 3.09 15.16
CA GLU A 119 -2.74 3.88 16.37
C GLU A 119 -2.21 5.29 16.14
N GLU A 120 -2.93 6.33 16.58
CA GLU A 120 -2.44 7.70 16.47
C GLU A 120 -1.05 7.85 17.13
N PRO A 121 -0.13 8.63 16.53
CA PRO A 121 -0.32 9.53 15.38
C PRO A 121 -0.07 8.89 14.00
N ASP A 122 0.16 7.58 13.94
CA ASP A 122 0.52 6.92 12.68
C ASP A 122 -0.69 6.86 11.74
N THR A 123 -0.43 7.07 10.45
CA THR A 123 -1.47 7.02 9.40
C THR A 123 -1.42 5.74 8.58
N THR A 124 -0.42 4.88 8.81
CA THR A 124 -0.25 3.58 8.14
C THR A 124 0.21 2.51 9.14
N LEU A 125 -0.22 1.27 8.89
CA LEU A 125 0.10 0.06 9.64
C LEU A 125 1.41 -0.54 9.13
N SER A 126 2.51 -0.14 9.75
CA SER A 126 3.80 -0.83 9.58
C SER A 126 3.92 -2.06 10.49
N SER A 127 3.36 -1.98 11.70
CA SER A 127 3.35 -3.05 12.71
C SER A 127 2.12 -2.94 13.63
N LEU A 128 1.74 -4.02 14.30
CA LEU A 128 0.76 -3.93 15.38
C LEU A 128 1.40 -3.31 16.62
N VAL A 129 0.70 -2.32 17.18
CA VAL A 129 0.99 -1.80 18.51
C VAL A 129 0.63 -2.88 19.53
N CYS A 130 1.53 -3.16 20.45
CA CYS A 130 1.28 -4.03 21.58
C CYS A 130 1.73 -3.39 22.88
N SER A 131 0.80 -3.27 23.82
CA SER A 131 1.06 -2.96 25.21
C SER A 131 1.05 -4.25 26.03
N LEU A 132 2.22 -4.65 26.53
CA LEU A 132 2.40 -5.85 27.36
C LEU A 132 3.01 -5.45 28.71
N ALA A 133 2.42 -5.92 29.81
CA ALA A 133 2.99 -5.75 31.14
C ALA A 133 2.69 -6.97 32.03
N VAL A 134 3.66 -7.30 32.89
CA VAL A 134 3.50 -8.34 33.91
C VAL A 134 3.88 -7.72 35.26
N ILE A 135 2.95 -7.68 36.19
CA ILE A 135 3.08 -6.93 37.44
C ILE A 135 2.91 -7.89 38.60
N ILE A 136 3.81 -7.87 39.58
CA ILE A 136 3.56 -8.47 40.89
C ILE A 136 2.65 -7.49 41.64
N PRO A 137 1.38 -7.83 41.96
CA PRO A 137 0.53 -6.97 42.78
C PRO A 137 1.01 -6.97 44.23
N ALA A 138 0.62 -5.94 44.99
CA ALA A 138 0.92 -5.88 46.41
C ALA A 138 0.23 -7.02 47.16
N GLN A 139 1.00 -7.90 47.79
CA GLN A 139 0.49 -9.14 48.40
C GLN A 139 1.43 -9.71 49.46
N LYS A 140 0.98 -10.75 50.15
CA LYS A 140 1.82 -11.60 51.00
C LYS A 140 1.98 -12.96 50.33
N ALA A 141 3.23 -13.42 50.18
CA ALA A 141 3.54 -14.67 49.51
C ALA A 141 4.42 -15.57 50.40
N THR A 142 4.28 -16.88 50.21
CA THR A 142 5.12 -17.87 50.89
C THR A 142 6.19 -18.37 49.94
N ILE A 143 7.43 -17.94 50.14
CA ILE A 143 8.57 -18.35 49.32
C ILE A 143 9.19 -19.62 49.92
N PRO A 144 9.28 -20.74 49.18
CA PRO A 144 9.99 -21.93 49.65
C PRO A 144 11.49 -21.63 49.79
N LEU A 145 12.10 -22.12 50.86
CA LEU A 145 13.54 -21.98 51.09
C LEU A 145 14.22 -23.25 50.59
N GLY A 146 14.85 -23.17 49.42
CA GLY A 146 15.52 -24.30 48.76
C GLY A 146 16.24 -23.85 47.49
N SER A 147 16.96 -24.77 46.84
CA SER A 147 17.63 -24.53 45.54
C SER A 147 16.71 -24.79 44.34
N GLU A 148 15.43 -25.05 44.58
CA GLU A 148 14.45 -25.29 43.53
C GLU A 148 14.05 -23.97 42.85
N SER A 149 13.68 -24.06 41.58
CA SER A 149 13.18 -22.90 40.84
C SER A 149 11.96 -22.30 41.54
N LEU A 150 11.89 -20.97 41.60
CA LEU A 150 10.72 -20.26 42.14
C LEU A 150 9.51 -20.28 41.18
N GLY A 151 9.63 -20.96 40.05
CA GLY A 151 8.60 -21.01 39.02
C GLY A 151 8.94 -20.11 37.84
N GLY A 152 7.94 -19.91 36.98
CA GLY A 152 8.06 -19.13 35.77
C GLY A 152 6.70 -18.64 35.28
N PHE A 153 6.76 -17.87 34.20
CA PHE A 153 5.61 -17.35 33.49
C PHE A 153 5.73 -17.76 32.03
N GLY A 154 4.63 -18.18 31.42
CA GLY A 154 4.58 -18.64 30.03
C GLY A 154 3.29 -18.24 29.33
N MET A 155 3.37 -18.11 28.00
CA MET A 155 2.24 -17.87 27.11
C MET A 155 2.58 -18.33 25.70
N ASN A 156 1.62 -18.95 25.02
CA ASN A 156 1.66 -19.19 23.58
C ASN A 156 0.70 -18.23 22.89
N LEU A 157 1.23 -17.34 22.04
CA LEU A 157 0.43 -16.47 21.17
C LEU A 157 0.54 -16.95 19.74
N SER A 158 -0.59 -17.11 19.06
CA SER A 158 -0.63 -17.36 17.63
C SER A 158 -1.63 -16.45 16.92
N PHE A 159 -1.24 -16.05 15.72
CA PHE A 159 -2.10 -15.36 14.78
C PHE A 159 -2.59 -16.33 13.73
N GLY A 160 -3.87 -16.23 13.45
CA GLY A 160 -4.48 -16.82 12.29
C GLY A 160 -4.08 -16.12 10.99
N SER A 161 -4.37 -16.75 9.86
CA SER A 161 -4.33 -16.07 8.56
C SER A 161 -5.30 -14.88 8.58
N MET A 162 -4.88 -13.73 8.05
CA MET A 162 -5.76 -12.57 7.95
C MET A 162 -6.43 -12.54 6.58
N PHE A 163 -7.74 -12.49 6.59
CA PHE A 163 -8.61 -12.34 5.43
C PHE A 163 -9.34 -11.01 5.55
N PHE A 164 -9.28 -10.21 4.50
CA PHE A 164 -9.88 -8.89 4.43
C PHE A 164 -11.08 -8.92 3.50
N GLU A 165 -12.21 -8.37 3.96
CA GLU A 165 -13.33 -7.99 3.09
C GLU A 165 -12.90 -6.84 2.18
N SER A 166 -12.15 -5.90 2.74
CA SER A 166 -11.56 -4.76 2.05
C SER A 166 -10.34 -4.24 2.81
N PHE A 167 -9.39 -3.61 2.13
CA PHE A 167 -8.33 -2.86 2.80
C PHE A 167 -7.94 -1.64 1.98
N ASP A 168 -7.55 -0.57 2.68
CA ASP A 168 -6.97 0.63 2.10
C ASP A 168 -5.46 0.56 2.26
N ALA A 169 -4.70 0.82 1.20
CA ALA A 169 -3.25 0.88 1.26
C ALA A 169 -2.68 1.84 0.20
N TYR A 170 -1.49 2.37 0.46
CA TYR A 170 -0.63 2.92 -0.58
C TYR A 170 0.16 1.78 -1.21
N ILE A 171 0.15 1.70 -2.55
CA ILE A 171 0.97 0.76 -3.31
C ILE A 171 1.97 1.58 -4.11
N TYR A 172 3.24 1.39 -3.81
CA TYR A 172 4.33 1.98 -4.58
C TYR A 172 4.93 0.89 -5.44
N GLN A 173 4.79 1.03 -6.76
CA GLN A 173 5.47 0.17 -7.70
C GLN A 173 6.53 0.98 -8.43
N GLU A 174 7.79 0.67 -8.19
CA GLU A 174 8.87 1.11 -9.06
C GLU A 174 8.77 0.31 -10.36
N LEU A 175 8.08 0.90 -11.35
CA LEU A 175 8.25 0.45 -12.72
C LEU A 175 9.66 0.85 -13.13
N THR A 176 10.53 -0.13 -13.36
CA THR A 176 11.88 0.09 -13.86
C THR A 176 11.81 1.08 -15.02
N ALA A 177 12.52 2.22 -14.89
CA ALA A 177 12.56 3.22 -15.94
C ALA A 177 13.10 2.56 -17.22
N ASP A 178 12.23 2.37 -18.20
CA ASP A 178 12.66 1.90 -19.51
C ASP A 178 13.13 3.14 -20.28
N THR A 179 14.45 3.29 -20.41
CA THR A 179 15.04 4.29 -21.29
C THR A 179 14.79 3.86 -22.72
N LEU A 180 13.72 4.35 -23.32
CA LEU A 180 13.47 4.21 -24.75
C LEU A 180 14.37 5.19 -25.50
N ASP A 181 15.54 4.73 -25.92
CA ASP A 181 16.33 5.43 -26.93
C ASP A 181 15.50 5.57 -28.20
N ILE A 182 15.26 6.80 -28.64
CA ILE A 182 14.69 7.05 -29.97
C ILE A 182 15.81 6.80 -30.99
N VAL A 183 15.99 5.53 -31.36
CA VAL A 183 16.99 5.10 -32.35
C VAL A 183 16.71 5.81 -33.68
N GLY A 184 17.64 6.65 -34.11
CA GLY A 184 17.60 7.31 -35.42
C GLY A 184 17.04 8.73 -35.45
N TYR A 185 16.98 9.46 -34.34
CA TYR A 185 16.80 10.92 -34.40
C TYR A 185 18.01 11.54 -35.15
N PRO A 186 17.83 12.09 -36.37
CA PRO A 186 18.98 12.57 -37.13
C PRO A 186 19.46 13.91 -36.55
N PRO A 187 20.76 14.09 -36.26
CA PRO A 187 21.33 15.39 -35.89
C PRO A 187 21.20 16.45 -37.01
N GLU A 188 20.72 16.04 -38.18
CA GLU A 188 20.54 16.83 -39.40
C GLU A 188 19.22 17.62 -39.45
N MET A 189 18.31 17.44 -38.48
CA MET A 189 16.98 18.10 -38.47
C MET A 189 16.95 19.47 -37.74
N THR A 190 18.11 20.09 -37.53
CA THR A 190 18.23 21.42 -36.91
C THR A 190 17.37 22.46 -37.65
N GLY A 191 16.37 23.04 -36.97
CA GLY A 191 15.45 24.04 -37.53
C GLY A 191 14.14 23.50 -38.13
N ILE A 192 13.90 22.19 -38.07
CA ILE A 192 12.63 21.55 -38.48
C ILE A 192 11.71 21.43 -37.26
N GLY A 193 10.67 22.25 -37.20
CA GLY A 193 9.58 22.07 -36.24
C GLY A 193 8.57 21.04 -36.74
N PHE A 194 8.07 20.19 -35.83
CA PHE A 194 6.94 19.29 -36.08
C PHE A 194 5.68 19.85 -35.40
N PRO A 195 5.05 20.90 -35.95
CA PRO A 195 3.95 21.61 -35.28
C PRO A 195 2.72 20.73 -34.98
N GLY A 196 2.58 19.60 -35.68
CA GLY A 196 1.53 18.60 -35.46
C GLY A 196 2.01 17.28 -34.84
N LEU A 197 3.18 17.25 -34.18
CA LEU A 197 3.66 16.07 -33.46
C LEU A 197 2.64 15.70 -32.37
N GLU A 198 2.26 14.43 -32.36
CA GLU A 198 1.34 13.85 -31.39
C GLU A 198 1.79 12.44 -30.98
N PHE A 199 1.84 12.19 -29.68
CA PHE A 199 1.90 10.83 -29.14
C PHE A 199 0.50 10.38 -28.80
N GLU A 200 0.15 9.15 -29.17
CA GLU A 200 -1.10 8.51 -28.80
C GLU A 200 -0.80 7.26 -27.99
N PHE A 201 -1.40 7.13 -26.81
CA PHE A 201 -1.35 5.96 -25.96
C PHE A 201 -2.74 5.36 -25.88
N GLU A 202 -2.84 4.04 -25.98
CA GLU A 202 -4.08 3.30 -25.84
C GLU A 202 -3.92 2.28 -24.71
N PHE A 203 -4.80 2.34 -23.73
CA PHE A 203 -4.88 1.39 -22.64
C PHE A 203 -6.24 0.70 -22.67
N GLU A 204 -6.24 -0.62 -22.54
CA GLU A 204 -7.45 -1.40 -22.25
C GLU A 204 -7.24 -2.10 -20.90
N TYR A 205 -8.18 -1.90 -19.98
CA TYR A 205 -8.01 -2.42 -18.63
C TYR A 205 -9.32 -2.84 -17.98
N SER A 206 -9.22 -3.92 -17.20
CA SER A 206 -10.31 -4.50 -16.41
C SER A 206 -10.00 -4.51 -14.91
N VAL A 207 -8.82 -4.02 -14.53
CA VAL A 207 -8.39 -3.94 -13.15
C VAL A 207 -9.14 -2.82 -12.40
N SER A 208 -9.53 -3.08 -11.16
CA SER A 208 -10.18 -2.08 -10.29
C SER A 208 -9.15 -1.42 -9.37
N LEU A 209 -8.17 -0.79 -9.99
CA LEU A 209 -7.16 0.00 -9.32
C LEU A 209 -7.11 1.38 -9.99
N PRO A 210 -7.30 2.48 -9.26
CA PRO A 210 -7.12 3.81 -9.83
C PRO A 210 -5.63 4.02 -10.10
N LEU A 211 -5.20 3.93 -11.36
CA LEU A 211 -3.78 4.00 -11.73
C LEU A 211 -3.45 5.37 -12.34
N GLY A 212 -2.62 6.15 -11.66
CA GLY A 212 -2.02 7.37 -12.20
C GLY A 212 -0.64 7.07 -12.81
N ILE A 213 -0.45 7.34 -14.09
CA ILE A 213 0.84 7.23 -14.80
C ILE A 213 1.35 8.65 -15.07
N ASN A 214 2.61 8.92 -14.73
CA ASN A 214 3.30 10.16 -15.01
C ASN A 214 4.50 9.87 -15.90
N ILE A 215 4.54 10.48 -17.07
CA ILE A 215 5.64 10.38 -18.03
C ILE A 215 6.28 11.76 -18.12
N ASN A 216 7.56 11.87 -17.75
CA ASN A 216 8.35 13.07 -17.98
C ASN A 216 9.33 12.81 -19.12
N MET A 217 9.16 13.50 -20.23
CA MET A 217 10.20 13.58 -21.25
C MET A 217 11.23 14.60 -20.77
N VAL A 218 12.46 14.16 -20.56
CA VAL A 218 13.57 14.99 -20.07
C VAL A 218 14.69 14.96 -21.09
N GLY A 219 15.32 16.11 -21.33
CA GLY A 219 16.46 16.23 -22.22
C GLY A 219 17.28 17.47 -21.92
N VAL A 220 18.43 17.59 -22.58
CA VAL A 220 19.34 18.74 -22.44
C VAL A 220 19.45 19.44 -23.78
N SER A 221 19.06 20.71 -23.86
CA SER A 221 19.17 21.51 -25.08
C SER A 221 20.63 21.76 -25.48
N PRO A 222 20.92 22.19 -26.73
CA PRO A 222 22.29 22.52 -27.15
C PRO A 222 22.92 23.69 -26.37
N SER A 223 22.09 24.48 -25.68
CA SER A 223 22.53 25.56 -24.79
C SER A 223 23.00 25.08 -23.41
N GLY A 224 22.77 23.80 -23.10
CA GLY A 224 23.07 23.19 -21.80
C GLY A 224 21.93 23.29 -20.77
N GLU A 225 20.78 23.84 -21.14
CA GLU A 225 19.59 23.91 -20.27
C GLU A 225 18.78 22.61 -20.33
N GLU A 226 18.36 22.12 -19.16
CA GLU A 226 17.42 21.00 -19.02
C GLU A 226 16.03 21.43 -19.49
N ILE A 227 15.40 20.61 -20.32
CA ILE A 227 14.04 20.82 -20.80
C ILE A 227 13.19 19.61 -20.45
N LYS A 228 11.95 19.87 -20.02
CA LYS A 228 11.02 18.84 -19.55
C LYS A 228 9.63 19.04 -20.15
N SER A 229 9.03 17.95 -20.61
CA SER A 229 7.63 17.89 -21.03
C SER A 229 6.92 16.78 -20.24
N PRO A 230 6.00 17.13 -19.32
CA PRO A 230 5.27 16.17 -18.50
C PRO A 230 3.97 15.69 -19.18
N LEU A 231 3.56 14.48 -18.86
CA LEU A 231 2.26 13.88 -19.18
C LEU A 231 1.75 13.12 -17.95
N THR A 232 0.58 13.51 -17.45
CA THR A 232 -0.13 12.76 -16.41
C THR A 232 -1.34 12.08 -17.03
N ILE A 233 -1.51 10.80 -16.72
CA ILE A 233 -2.59 9.93 -17.17
C ILE A 233 -3.24 9.36 -15.92
N ASP A 234 -4.55 9.52 -15.76
CA ASP A 234 -5.31 8.85 -14.72
C ASP A 234 -6.22 7.80 -15.37
N LEU A 235 -6.01 6.52 -15.04
CA LEU A 235 -6.86 5.40 -15.42
C LEU A 235 -7.85 5.13 -14.28
N PHE A 236 -9.13 5.37 -14.54
CA PHE A 236 -10.20 5.25 -13.54
C PHE A 236 -10.71 3.82 -13.49
N PRO A 237 -10.95 3.23 -12.31
CA PRO A 237 -11.42 1.85 -12.22
C PRO A 237 -12.75 1.66 -12.98
N PRO A 238 -12.99 0.51 -13.64
CA PRO A 238 -14.22 0.24 -14.39
C PRO A 238 -15.50 0.46 -13.58
N GLU A 239 -15.46 0.27 -12.26
CA GLU A 239 -16.57 0.51 -11.33
C GLU A 239 -17.06 1.96 -11.29
N THR A 240 -16.25 2.91 -11.78
CA THR A 240 -16.69 4.30 -11.99
C THR A 240 -17.93 4.37 -12.88
N TRP A 241 -18.09 3.39 -13.79
CA TRP A 241 -19.24 3.27 -14.68
C TRP A 241 -20.12 2.06 -14.32
N PRO A 242 -21.45 2.24 -14.19
CA PRO A 242 -22.35 1.14 -13.83
C PRO A 242 -22.32 -0.01 -14.85
N ASN A 243 -22.16 -1.24 -14.36
CA ASN A 243 -22.15 -2.47 -15.16
C ASN A 243 -21.02 -2.56 -16.20
N VAL A 244 -19.92 -1.82 -16.03
CA VAL A 244 -18.76 -1.88 -16.91
C VAL A 244 -17.66 -2.73 -16.27
N SER A 245 -17.15 -3.71 -17.01
CA SER A 245 -16.04 -4.57 -16.57
C SER A 245 -14.69 -4.20 -17.19
N THR A 246 -14.71 -3.55 -18.36
CA THR A 246 -13.51 -3.22 -19.14
C THR A 246 -13.67 -1.82 -19.72
N VAL A 247 -12.63 -1.01 -19.57
CA VAL A 247 -12.55 0.37 -20.03
C VAL A 247 -11.39 0.50 -21.00
N LYS A 248 -11.54 1.35 -22.02
CA LYS A 248 -10.45 1.77 -22.90
C LYS A 248 -10.18 3.26 -22.71
N SER A 249 -8.92 3.64 -22.61
CA SER A 249 -8.50 5.04 -22.55
C SER A 249 -7.52 5.35 -23.68
N ILE A 250 -7.84 6.37 -24.47
CA ILE A 250 -6.96 6.89 -25.52
C ILE A 250 -6.45 8.26 -25.08
N ILE A 251 -5.13 8.38 -24.93
CA ILE A 251 -4.46 9.61 -24.51
C ILE A 251 -3.69 10.17 -25.70
N ARG A 252 -3.94 11.42 -26.06
CA ARG A 252 -3.20 12.15 -27.09
C ARG A 252 -2.42 13.27 -26.46
N TRP A 253 -1.12 13.35 -26.73
CA TRP A 253 -0.21 14.35 -26.19
C TRP A 253 0.45 15.14 -27.32
N ASN A 254 0.21 16.45 -27.35
CA ASN A 254 0.60 17.34 -28.44
C ASN A 254 0.94 18.76 -27.93
N LYS A 255 0.99 19.73 -28.85
CA LYS A 255 1.36 21.13 -28.56
C LYS A 255 0.50 21.80 -27.48
N LEU A 256 -0.78 21.43 -27.40
CA LEU A 256 -1.73 22.06 -26.47
C LEU A 256 -1.72 21.41 -25.09
N GLY A 257 -1.02 20.29 -24.92
CA GLY A 257 -1.08 19.45 -23.73
C GLY A 257 -1.55 18.05 -24.06
N SER A 258 -2.32 17.44 -23.15
CA SER A 258 -2.89 16.12 -23.35
C SER A 258 -4.41 16.11 -23.36
N THR A 259 -4.98 15.17 -24.10
CA THR A 259 -6.41 14.85 -24.11
C THR A 259 -6.57 13.36 -23.82
N THR A 260 -7.40 13.02 -22.83
CA THR A 260 -7.74 11.64 -22.49
C THR A 260 -9.20 11.41 -22.82
N GLU A 261 -9.46 10.48 -23.73
CA GLU A 261 -10.78 9.97 -24.06
C GLU A 261 -10.98 8.61 -23.40
N ILE A 262 -12.09 8.44 -22.68
CA ILE A 262 -12.42 7.21 -21.96
C ILE A 262 -13.68 6.60 -22.56
N TYR A 263 -13.60 5.32 -22.95
CA TYR A 263 -14.67 4.53 -23.52
C TYR A 263 -15.08 3.46 -22.51
N ALA A 264 -16.29 3.55 -21.98
CA ALA A 264 -16.82 2.71 -20.91
C ALA A 264 -18.26 2.27 -21.24
N PRO A 265 -18.44 1.11 -21.91
CA PRO A 265 -17.48 0.03 -22.11
C PRO A 265 -16.43 0.31 -23.20
N HIS A 266 -15.33 -0.45 -23.16
CA HIS A 266 -14.16 -0.33 -24.06
C HIS A 266 -14.48 -0.30 -25.57
N ASP A 267 -15.60 -0.89 -26.00
CA ASP A 267 -16.07 -1.02 -27.38
C ASP A 267 -17.10 0.04 -27.78
N SER A 268 -17.33 1.05 -26.92
CA SER A 268 -18.21 2.18 -27.23
C SER A 268 -17.74 2.92 -28.48
N ALA A 269 -18.70 3.36 -29.29
CA ALA A 269 -18.43 4.09 -30.52
C ALA A 269 -17.94 5.53 -30.28
N GLU A 270 -18.31 6.12 -29.14
CA GLU A 270 -17.97 7.47 -28.72
C GLU A 270 -17.43 7.42 -27.28
N PRO A 271 -16.56 8.37 -26.87
CA PRO A 271 -16.06 8.40 -25.50
C PRO A 271 -17.15 8.87 -24.52
N ASP A 272 -17.23 8.21 -23.36
CA ASP A 272 -18.06 8.62 -22.22
C ASP A 272 -17.51 9.86 -21.52
N THR A 273 -16.19 9.96 -21.42
CA THR A 273 -15.50 11.05 -20.72
C THR A 273 -14.34 11.57 -21.56
N THR A 274 -14.19 12.90 -21.61
CA THR A 274 -13.02 13.58 -22.20
C THR A 274 -12.40 14.51 -21.18
N ILE A 275 -11.10 14.36 -20.93
CA ILE A 275 -10.31 15.18 -20.02
C ILE A 275 -9.25 15.90 -20.85
N ILE A 276 -9.05 17.19 -20.61
CA ILE A 276 -8.02 18.00 -21.26
C ILE A 276 -7.11 18.58 -20.19
N THR A 277 -5.80 18.33 -20.34
CA THR A 277 -4.76 18.83 -19.44
C THR A 277 -3.81 19.71 -20.24
N ILE A 278 -3.61 20.95 -19.81
CA ILE A 278 -2.71 21.91 -20.46
C ILE A 278 -1.42 21.98 -19.63
N PRO A 279 -0.22 22.04 -20.24
CA PRO A 279 1.04 22.12 -19.50
C PRO A 279 1.09 23.37 -18.63
N ASP A 280 1.62 23.25 -17.42
CA ASP A 280 1.84 24.39 -16.54
C ASP A 280 3.00 25.24 -17.08
N GLN A 281 2.69 26.42 -17.60
CA GLN A 281 3.72 27.31 -18.18
C GLN A 281 4.53 28.08 -17.13
N THR A 282 4.30 27.84 -15.83
CA THR A 282 4.99 28.53 -14.74
C THR A 282 6.19 27.77 -14.17
N SER A 283 6.40 26.51 -14.58
CA SER A 283 7.34 25.54 -13.96
C SER A 283 8.52 25.11 -14.85
N ASN A 284 8.88 25.87 -15.90
CA ASN A 284 9.83 25.46 -16.97
C ASN A 284 9.39 24.20 -17.74
N GLU A 285 8.13 23.79 -17.61
CA GLU A 285 7.55 22.69 -18.37
C GLU A 285 7.06 23.18 -19.73
N VAL A 286 7.38 22.42 -20.77
CA VAL A 286 7.02 22.76 -22.14
C VAL A 286 6.08 21.71 -22.74
N SER A 287 5.42 22.03 -23.85
CA SER A 287 4.67 21.03 -24.60
C SER A 287 5.61 20.00 -25.23
N ILE A 288 5.10 18.82 -25.59
CA ILE A 288 5.93 17.81 -26.25
C ILE A 288 6.48 18.31 -27.59
N VAL A 289 5.76 19.19 -28.27
CA VAL A 289 6.21 19.82 -29.52
C VAL A 289 7.35 20.79 -29.26
N ASP A 290 7.25 21.60 -28.21
CA ASP A 290 8.28 22.57 -27.85
C ASP A 290 9.53 21.86 -27.28
N PHE A 291 9.35 20.73 -26.58
CA PHE A 291 10.43 19.84 -26.16
C PHE A 291 11.28 19.38 -27.34
N PHE A 292 10.66 18.80 -28.37
CA PHE A 292 11.40 18.39 -29.57
C PHE A 292 11.91 19.58 -30.39
N ALA A 293 11.22 20.74 -30.37
CA ALA A 293 11.68 21.96 -31.02
C ALA A 293 12.94 22.56 -30.37
N ALA A 294 13.18 22.30 -29.08
CA ALA A 294 14.39 22.71 -28.37
C ALA A 294 15.62 21.85 -28.73
N MET A 295 15.43 20.79 -29.52
CA MET A 295 16.49 19.91 -30.02
C MET A 295 17.35 19.31 -28.91
N PRO A 296 16.77 18.55 -27.97
CA PRO A 296 17.53 17.96 -26.89
C PRO A 296 18.60 17.01 -27.46
N LEU A 297 19.83 17.11 -26.94
CA LEU A 297 20.97 16.27 -27.30
C LEU A 297 20.73 14.79 -26.96
N GLU A 298 19.96 14.57 -25.91
CA GLU A 298 19.45 13.27 -25.46
C GLU A 298 18.01 13.46 -25.00
N ALA A 299 17.12 12.51 -25.33
CA ALA A 299 15.73 12.52 -24.89
C ALA A 299 15.43 11.22 -24.15
N VAL A 300 15.03 11.32 -22.88
CA VAL A 300 14.71 10.18 -22.02
C VAL A 300 13.27 10.31 -21.53
N ALA A 301 12.51 9.23 -21.65
CA ALA A 301 11.19 9.11 -21.02
C ALA A 301 11.33 8.55 -19.61
N GLN A 302 11.00 9.34 -18.59
CA GLN A 302 10.90 8.87 -17.21
C GLN A 302 9.45 8.56 -16.88
N VAL A 303 9.12 7.27 -16.78
CA VAL A 303 7.75 6.81 -16.50
C VAL A 303 7.63 6.41 -15.03
N ASN A 304 6.60 6.92 -14.35
CA ASN A 304 6.26 6.60 -12.98
C ASN A 304 4.77 6.26 -12.90
N ALA A 305 4.40 5.05 -12.53
CA ALA A 305 3.02 4.71 -12.22
C ALA A 305 2.79 4.66 -10.71
N LYS A 306 1.63 5.14 -10.27
CA LYS A 306 1.19 5.14 -8.88
C LYS A 306 -0.27 4.77 -8.82
N ILE A 307 -0.68 4.01 -7.81
CA ILE A 307 -2.11 3.83 -7.53
C ILE A 307 -2.58 5.02 -6.69
N LYS A 308 -3.62 5.73 -7.15
CA LYS A 308 -4.14 6.95 -6.53
C LYS A 308 -5.60 6.77 -6.15
N GLY A 309 -5.84 6.11 -5.03
CA GLY A 309 -7.17 5.90 -4.47
C GLY A 309 -7.34 4.51 -3.87
N ASN A 310 -8.58 4.17 -3.51
CA ASN A 310 -8.91 2.90 -2.86
C ASN A 310 -8.90 1.75 -3.88
N ALA A 311 -8.44 0.59 -3.44
CA ALA A 311 -8.37 -0.64 -4.21
C ALA A 311 -9.34 -1.67 -3.62
N THR A 312 -9.97 -2.50 -4.46
CA THR A 312 -10.81 -3.61 -4.00
C THR A 312 -10.20 -4.94 -4.44
N ILE A 313 -10.04 -5.89 -3.51
CA ILE A 313 -9.65 -7.27 -3.83
C ILE A 313 -10.78 -7.91 -4.64
N ARG A 314 -10.46 -8.53 -5.77
CA ARG A 314 -11.45 -9.19 -6.64
C ARG A 314 -11.24 -10.69 -6.71
N ASP A 315 -12.34 -11.42 -6.91
CA ASP A 315 -12.37 -12.88 -7.10
C ASP A 315 -11.62 -13.36 -8.37
N LYS A 316 -11.24 -12.43 -9.26
CA LYS A 316 -10.51 -12.71 -10.50
C LYS A 316 -9.42 -11.66 -10.73
N PRO A 317 -8.24 -12.07 -11.22
CA PRO A 317 -7.22 -11.13 -11.67
C PRO A 317 -7.78 -10.23 -12.78
N GLY A 318 -7.57 -8.92 -12.67
CA GLY A 318 -7.75 -7.99 -13.77
C GLY A 318 -6.51 -7.96 -14.66
N SER A 319 -6.66 -7.41 -15.86
CA SER A 319 -5.55 -7.15 -16.79
C SER A 319 -5.47 -5.66 -17.10
N ILE A 320 -4.25 -5.20 -17.39
CA ILE A 320 -3.99 -3.94 -18.08
C ILE A 320 -3.18 -4.32 -19.31
N ASP A 321 -3.67 -3.95 -20.49
CA ASP A 321 -2.92 -4.00 -21.73
C ASP A 321 -2.74 -2.58 -22.25
N GLY A 322 -1.61 -2.31 -22.89
CA GLY A 322 -1.20 -0.97 -23.29
C GLY A 322 -0.36 -0.97 -24.55
N ALA A 323 -0.71 -0.08 -25.47
CA ALA A 323 0.03 0.19 -26.69
C ALA A 323 0.26 1.69 -26.85
N PHE A 324 1.31 2.06 -27.59
CA PHE A 324 1.55 3.45 -27.96
C PHE A 324 1.85 3.59 -29.45
N LYS A 325 1.54 4.76 -29.98
CA LYS A 325 1.74 5.14 -31.37
C LYS A 325 2.26 6.57 -31.44
N LEU A 326 3.36 6.75 -32.18
CA LEU A 326 3.90 8.06 -32.53
C LEU A 326 3.30 8.52 -33.86
N LYS A 327 2.65 9.69 -33.87
CA LYS A 327 2.17 10.34 -35.09
C LYS A 327 3.04 11.56 -35.38
N LEU A 328 3.85 11.45 -36.44
CA LEU A 328 4.64 12.55 -36.96
C LEU A 328 3.86 13.26 -38.08
N PRO A 329 3.67 14.59 -38.02
CA PRO A 329 3.11 15.34 -39.12
C PRO A 329 4.17 15.45 -40.22
N PHE A 330 3.80 15.13 -41.46
CA PHE A 330 4.67 15.42 -42.61
C PHE A 330 4.63 16.91 -43.03
N LEU A 331 3.90 17.76 -42.28
CA LEU A 331 3.88 19.21 -42.49
C LEU A 331 5.05 19.84 -41.71
N VAL A 332 6.20 19.94 -42.37
CA VAL A 332 7.40 20.58 -41.85
C VAL A 332 7.31 22.09 -42.10
N THR A 333 7.40 22.89 -41.03
CA THR A 333 7.58 24.34 -41.16
C THR A 333 9.05 24.68 -40.90
N MET A 334 9.74 25.21 -41.91
CA MET A 334 11.07 25.78 -41.73
C MET A 334 10.95 27.14 -41.05
N ASN A 335 11.51 27.29 -39.86
CA ASN A 335 11.77 28.62 -39.31
C ASN A 335 13.05 29.14 -39.95
N ALA A 336 12.93 30.15 -40.82
CA ALA A 336 14.11 30.86 -41.31
C ALA A 336 14.76 31.61 -40.13
N PRO A 337 16.09 31.51 -39.94
CA PRO A 337 16.77 32.31 -38.93
C PRO A 337 16.66 33.80 -39.28
N ALA A 338 16.34 34.61 -38.27
CA ALA A 338 16.57 36.05 -38.29
C ALA A 338 18.02 36.34 -37.88
#